data_AF-A0A0E0BGB7-F1
#
_entry.id   AF-A0A0E0BGB7-F1
#
_cell.length_a   1.000
_cell.length_b   1.000
_cell.length_c   1.000
_cell.angle_alpha   90.00
_cell.angle_beta   90.00
_cell.angle_gamma   90.00
#
_symmetry.space_group_name_H-M   'P 1'
#
loop_
_entity.id
_entity.type
_entity.pdbx_description
1 polymer ?
#
loop_
_entity_poly.entity_id
_entity_poly.type
_entity_poly.pdbx_seq_one_letter_code
_entity_poly.pdbx_strand_id
1 'polypeptide(L)'
;MEVSASAAAEAGMMVGHGEWRDDDGRARRTGTVWTASAHIITAVIGSGVLSLAWAIAQLGWVAGPAVMLLFAFVIYYTSTLLAECYRSGDPCTGKRNYTYMDAVRANLGGAKVRLCGVIQYANLFGVAIGYTIAASISMLAIKRADCFHEKGHKNPCRSSSNPYMILFGVVQIVFSQIPDFDQIWWLSIVAAIMSFTYSTIGLSLGISQTVANGGFMGSLTGISVGAGVTSMQKNRALLCVMSCQDTIKAPPPSEAKVMKRATMVSVATTTVFYMLCGCMGYAAFGDRSPDNLLTGFGFYEPFWLLDVANAAIVVHLVGAYQVFVQPIFAFVERWAAARWPDGGFISRELRVGPFSLSVFRLTWRTAFVCATTVVSMLLPFFGDVVGLLGAVSFWPLTVYFPVEMYIAQRGVRRGSARWLCLKVLSAACLVVSVAAAAGSIADVVDALKVYRPFSG
;
A
#
# COMPACT_ATOMS: atom_id res chain seq x y z
N MET A 1 -29.44 -43.86 -36.57
CA MET A 1 -28.68 -42.66 -36.97
C MET A 1 -28.81 -41.50 -35.99
N GLU A 2 -29.78 -41.53 -35.04
CA GLU A 2 -29.99 -40.46 -34.03
C GLU A 2 -29.05 -40.52 -32.81
N VAL A 3 -28.42 -41.66 -32.51
CA VAL A 3 -27.47 -41.77 -31.37
C VAL A 3 -26.12 -41.08 -31.67
N SER A 4 -25.75 -40.93 -32.94
CA SER A 4 -24.50 -40.28 -33.36
C SER A 4 -24.60 -38.74 -33.35
N ALA A 5 -25.79 -38.19 -33.62
CA ALA A 5 -26.03 -36.75 -33.61
C ALA A 5 -26.07 -36.17 -32.19
N SER A 6 -26.58 -36.93 -31.20
CA SER A 6 -26.56 -36.56 -29.78
C SER A 6 -25.14 -36.52 -29.22
N ALA A 7 -24.30 -37.51 -29.54
CA ALA A 7 -22.92 -37.56 -29.09
C ALA A 7 -22.04 -36.47 -29.76
N ALA A 8 -22.31 -36.13 -31.03
CA ALA A 8 -21.65 -35.03 -31.72
C ALA A 8 -22.12 -33.64 -31.23
N ALA A 9 -23.39 -33.51 -30.80
CA ALA A 9 -23.92 -32.28 -30.20
C ALA A 9 -23.41 -32.08 -28.76
N GLU A 10 -23.29 -33.14 -27.96
CA GLU A 10 -22.64 -33.09 -26.64
C GLU A 10 -21.13 -32.85 -26.75
N ALA A 11 -20.45 -33.47 -27.73
CA ALA A 11 -19.05 -33.17 -28.01
C ALA A 11 -18.84 -31.74 -28.51
N GLY A 12 -19.74 -31.21 -29.36
CA GLY A 12 -19.72 -29.81 -29.82
C GLY A 12 -20.00 -28.80 -28.70
N MET A 13 -20.91 -29.12 -27.78
CA MET A 13 -21.17 -28.30 -26.57
C MET A 13 -20.00 -28.36 -25.57
N MET A 14 -19.31 -29.50 -25.44
CA MET A 14 -18.13 -29.65 -24.60
C MET A 14 -16.89 -28.94 -25.18
N VAL A 15 -16.76 -28.88 -26.51
CA VAL A 15 -15.68 -28.15 -27.20
C VAL A 15 -15.89 -26.64 -27.08
N GLY A 16 -17.13 -26.14 -27.15
CA GLY A 16 -17.44 -24.72 -26.96
C GLY A 16 -17.26 -24.21 -25.52
N HIS A 17 -17.34 -25.09 -24.51
CA HIS A 17 -17.23 -24.69 -23.10
C HIS A 17 -15.77 -24.59 -22.59
N GLY A 18 -14.82 -25.23 -23.29
CA GLY A 18 -13.40 -25.23 -22.96
C GLY A 18 -12.65 -23.97 -23.41
N GLU A 19 -13.06 -23.32 -24.50
CA GLU A 19 -12.34 -22.15 -25.05
C GLU A 19 -12.42 -20.89 -24.16
N TRP A 20 -13.46 -20.81 -23.32
CA TRP A 20 -13.74 -19.67 -22.42
C TRP A 20 -13.26 -19.89 -20.99
N ARG A 21 -12.64 -21.02 -20.68
CA ARG A 21 -12.17 -21.37 -19.33
C ARG A 21 -10.69 -21.74 -19.32
N ASP A 22 -9.99 -21.35 -18.26
CA ASP A 22 -8.61 -21.78 -18.01
C ASP A 22 -8.58 -23.25 -17.54
N ASP A 23 -7.40 -23.87 -17.48
CA ASP A 23 -7.14 -25.24 -16.96
C ASP A 23 -7.57 -25.46 -15.50
N ASP A 24 -7.95 -24.41 -14.78
CA ASP A 24 -8.56 -24.48 -13.44
C ASP A 24 -10.09 -24.40 -13.44
N GLY A 25 -10.72 -24.42 -14.62
CA GLY A 25 -12.17 -24.38 -14.81
C GLY A 25 -12.80 -23.00 -14.56
N ARG A 26 -12.02 -21.95 -14.29
CA ARG A 26 -12.51 -20.56 -14.15
C ARG A 26 -12.53 -19.83 -15.48
N ALA A 27 -13.26 -18.70 -15.55
CA ALA A 27 -13.26 -17.84 -16.73
C ALA A 27 -11.84 -17.47 -17.16
N ARG A 28 -11.60 -17.53 -18.47
CA ARG A 28 -10.28 -17.31 -19.08
C ARG A 28 -9.72 -15.94 -18.72
N ARG A 29 -8.48 -15.92 -18.22
CA ARG A 29 -7.78 -14.67 -17.86
C ARG A 29 -7.24 -13.99 -19.11
N THR A 30 -7.56 -12.69 -19.29
CA THR A 30 -7.16 -11.87 -20.45
C THR A 30 -6.05 -10.86 -20.12
N GLY A 31 -5.50 -10.91 -18.90
CA GLY A 31 -4.45 -10.00 -18.44
C GLY A 31 -3.17 -10.08 -19.27
N THR A 32 -2.62 -8.92 -19.61
CA THR A 32 -1.39 -8.72 -20.39
C THR A 32 -0.28 -8.14 -19.52
N VAL A 33 0.98 -8.12 -20.00
CA VAL A 33 2.08 -7.41 -19.31
C VAL A 33 1.67 -5.97 -19.00
N TRP A 34 1.07 -5.27 -19.96
CA TRP A 34 0.72 -3.86 -19.83
C TRP A 34 -0.39 -3.60 -18.81
N THR A 35 -1.47 -4.39 -18.85
CA THR A 35 -2.56 -4.25 -17.88
C THR A 35 -2.11 -4.65 -16.48
N ALA A 36 -1.32 -5.72 -16.34
CA ALA A 36 -0.72 -6.10 -15.06
C ALA A 36 0.23 -5.01 -14.53
N SER A 37 1.10 -4.45 -15.38
CA SER A 37 2.00 -3.36 -15.00
C SER A 37 1.23 -2.12 -14.56
N ALA A 38 0.21 -1.72 -15.31
CA ALA A 38 -0.63 -0.58 -14.94
C ALA A 38 -1.30 -0.77 -13.58
N HIS A 39 -1.83 -1.96 -13.30
CA HIS A 39 -2.40 -2.28 -11.99
C HIS A 39 -1.37 -2.27 -10.85
N ILE A 40 -0.16 -2.80 -11.08
CA ILE A 40 0.91 -2.75 -10.06
C ILE A 40 1.35 -1.31 -9.82
N ILE A 41 1.61 -0.54 -10.88
CA ILE A 41 2.03 0.87 -10.78
C ILE A 41 0.97 1.68 -10.03
N THR A 42 -0.31 1.53 -10.37
CA THR A 42 -1.41 2.26 -9.72
C THR A 42 -1.65 1.83 -8.28
N ALA A 43 -1.36 0.58 -7.93
CA ALA A 43 -1.41 0.11 -6.55
C ALA A 43 -0.24 0.65 -5.72
N VAL A 44 0.94 0.79 -6.32
CA VAL A 44 2.17 1.18 -5.63
C VAL A 44 2.28 2.71 -5.51
N ILE A 45 2.01 3.47 -6.57
CA ILE A 45 2.02 4.94 -6.50
C ILE A 45 0.81 5.39 -5.66
N GLY A 46 1.09 5.78 -4.42
CA GLY A 46 0.12 6.23 -3.42
C GLY A 46 0.72 7.24 -2.45
N SER A 47 0.05 7.47 -1.32
CA SER A 47 0.43 8.53 -0.36
C SER A 47 1.82 8.40 0.24
N GLY A 48 2.45 7.21 0.18
CA GLY A 48 3.83 7.00 0.61
C GLY A 48 4.83 7.93 -0.08
N VAL A 49 4.60 8.27 -1.35
CA VAL A 49 5.46 9.16 -2.16
C VAL A 49 5.73 10.49 -1.47
N LEU A 50 4.75 10.99 -0.71
CA LEU A 50 4.81 12.28 -0.02
C LEU A 50 5.90 12.31 1.05
N SER A 51 6.27 11.17 1.63
CA SER A 51 7.28 11.05 2.69
C SER A 51 8.70 10.80 2.18
N LEU A 52 8.87 10.57 0.87
CA LEU A 52 10.18 10.22 0.30
C LEU A 52 11.19 11.36 0.38
N ALA A 53 10.74 12.62 0.22
CA ALA A 53 11.63 13.78 0.32
C ALA A 53 12.24 13.89 1.72
N TRP A 54 11.43 13.71 2.76
CA TRP A 54 11.90 13.63 4.14
C TRP A 54 12.87 12.46 4.34
N ALA A 55 12.54 11.27 3.81
CA ALA A 55 13.41 10.10 3.96
C ALA A 55 14.79 10.31 3.30
N ILE A 56 14.84 10.94 2.13
CA ILE A 56 16.11 11.31 1.50
C ILE A 56 16.83 12.39 2.32
N ALA A 57 16.12 13.34 2.94
CA ALA A 57 16.76 14.33 3.80
C ALA A 57 17.49 13.72 5.00
N GLN A 58 16.94 12.65 5.59
CA GLN A 58 17.60 11.93 6.68
C GLN A 58 18.88 11.19 6.26
N LEU A 59 18.93 10.74 5.00
CA LEU A 59 20.01 9.89 4.47
C LEU A 59 21.04 10.66 3.62
N GLY A 60 20.64 11.79 3.04
CA GLY A 60 21.44 12.62 2.15
C GLY A 60 21.46 12.17 0.69
N TRP A 61 22.14 12.98 -0.14
CA TRP A 61 22.27 12.77 -1.58
C TRP A 61 22.99 11.47 -1.98
N VAL A 62 23.79 10.89 -1.09
CA VAL A 62 24.50 9.63 -1.38
C VAL A 62 23.68 8.43 -0.91
N ALA A 63 23.43 8.33 0.40
CA ALA A 63 22.81 7.13 0.95
C ALA A 63 21.32 7.01 0.60
N GLY A 64 20.59 8.13 0.46
CA GLY A 64 19.17 8.11 0.11
C GLY A 64 18.91 7.40 -1.23
N PRO A 65 19.40 7.93 -2.35
CA PRO A 65 19.32 7.28 -3.67
C PRO A 65 19.86 5.85 -3.69
N ALA A 66 21.01 5.60 -3.08
CA ALA A 66 21.62 4.27 -3.08
C ALA A 66 20.74 3.23 -2.38
N VAL A 67 20.15 3.59 -1.24
CA VAL A 67 19.22 2.73 -0.49
C VAL A 67 17.92 2.51 -1.27
N MET A 68 17.39 3.54 -1.95
CA MET A 68 16.21 3.39 -2.80
C MET A 68 16.43 2.37 -3.93
N LEU A 69 17.57 2.44 -4.61
CA LEU A 69 17.94 1.50 -5.66
C LEU A 69 18.18 0.08 -5.12
N LEU A 70 18.81 -0.03 -3.95
CA LEU A 70 19.03 -1.32 -3.28
C LEU A 70 17.70 -2.00 -2.95
N PHE A 71 16.75 -1.28 -2.32
CA PHE A 71 15.45 -1.86 -1.99
C PHE A 71 14.61 -2.15 -3.22
N ALA A 72 14.68 -1.32 -4.26
CA ALA A 72 14.05 -1.62 -5.54
C ALA A 72 14.56 -2.94 -6.13
N PHE A 73 15.87 -3.17 -6.07
CA PHE A 73 16.47 -4.44 -6.49
C PHE A 73 16.00 -5.62 -5.63
N VAL A 74 15.98 -5.46 -4.30
CA VAL A 74 15.50 -6.52 -3.38
C VAL A 74 14.04 -6.86 -3.67
N ILE A 75 13.18 -5.86 -3.83
CA ILE A 75 11.74 -6.04 -4.11
C ILE A 75 11.52 -6.67 -5.47
N TYR A 76 12.26 -6.23 -6.50
CA TYR A 76 12.23 -6.89 -7.79
C TYR A 76 12.61 -8.36 -7.66
N TYR A 77 13.73 -8.64 -6.99
CA TYR A 77 14.23 -10.00 -6.81
C TYR A 77 13.22 -10.88 -6.07
N THR A 78 12.73 -10.47 -4.89
CA THR A 78 11.79 -11.27 -4.10
C THR A 78 10.43 -11.41 -4.76
N SER A 79 9.95 -10.39 -5.48
CA SER A 79 8.74 -10.48 -6.29
C SER A 79 8.88 -11.48 -7.44
N THR A 80 10.07 -11.59 -8.05
CA THR A 80 10.31 -12.65 -9.05
C THR A 80 10.33 -14.05 -8.45
N LEU A 81 10.80 -14.20 -7.21
CA LEU A 81 10.71 -15.47 -6.46
C LEU A 81 9.24 -15.82 -6.19
N LEU A 82 8.46 -14.85 -5.70
CA LEU A 82 7.03 -15.02 -5.44
C LEU A 82 6.25 -15.42 -6.69
N ALA A 83 6.56 -14.80 -7.83
CA ALA A 83 5.94 -15.13 -9.11
C ALA A 83 6.23 -16.57 -9.57
N GLU A 84 7.35 -17.18 -9.17
CA GLU A 84 7.60 -18.61 -9.40
C GLU A 84 6.78 -19.52 -8.48
N CYS A 85 6.42 -19.04 -7.30
CA CYS A 85 5.59 -19.76 -6.33
C CYS A 85 4.09 -19.70 -6.60
N TYR A 86 3.68 -19.13 -7.74
CA TYR A 86 2.26 -18.99 -8.08
C TYR A 86 1.55 -20.35 -8.23
N ARG A 87 2.20 -21.31 -8.90
CA ARG A 87 1.70 -22.69 -9.02
C ARG A 87 2.42 -23.61 -8.05
N SER A 88 1.66 -24.37 -7.26
CA SER A 88 2.23 -25.39 -6.36
C SER A 88 2.48 -26.70 -7.09
N GLY A 89 3.64 -27.31 -6.84
CA GLY A 89 4.11 -28.49 -7.54
C GLY A 89 4.78 -28.12 -8.86
N ASP A 90 4.22 -28.58 -9.98
CA ASP A 90 4.76 -28.29 -11.30
C ASP A 90 4.54 -26.80 -11.71
N PRO A 91 5.56 -26.09 -12.19
CA PRO A 91 5.44 -24.67 -12.56
C PRO A 91 4.46 -24.38 -13.71
N CYS A 92 4.15 -25.37 -14.56
CA CYS A 92 3.30 -25.22 -15.74
C CYS A 92 1.89 -25.76 -15.50
N THR A 93 1.76 -26.88 -14.81
CA THR A 93 0.51 -27.65 -14.64
C THR A 93 0.02 -27.69 -13.18
N GLY A 94 0.82 -27.19 -12.24
CA GLY A 94 0.51 -27.19 -10.82
C GLY A 94 -0.69 -26.35 -10.44
N LYS A 95 -1.28 -26.65 -9.27
CA LYS A 95 -2.44 -25.94 -8.75
C LYS A 95 -2.09 -24.48 -8.49
N ARG A 96 -2.91 -23.57 -9.02
CA ARG A 96 -2.75 -22.12 -8.82
C ARG A 96 -3.10 -21.69 -7.40
N ASN A 97 -2.32 -20.77 -6.86
CA ASN A 97 -2.57 -20.09 -5.59
C ASN A 97 -3.15 -18.70 -5.85
N TYR A 98 -4.45 -18.51 -5.55
CA TYR A 98 -5.13 -17.24 -5.84
C TYR A 98 -4.88 -16.15 -4.82
N THR A 99 -4.45 -16.52 -3.61
CA THR A 99 -4.10 -15.56 -2.56
C THR A 99 -2.70 -15.85 -2.04
N TYR A 100 -2.08 -14.80 -1.49
CA TYR A 100 -0.77 -14.91 -0.86
C TYR A 100 -0.76 -15.95 0.27
N MET A 101 -1.78 -15.95 1.13
CA MET A 101 -1.93 -16.94 2.19
C MET A 101 -2.11 -18.37 1.64
N ASP A 102 -2.77 -18.55 0.50
CA ASP A 102 -2.88 -19.87 -0.15
C ASP A 102 -1.51 -20.34 -0.66
N ALA A 103 -0.70 -19.45 -1.24
CA ALA A 103 0.66 -19.77 -1.66
C ALA A 103 1.54 -20.19 -0.47
N VAL A 104 1.46 -19.47 0.65
CA VAL A 104 2.15 -19.85 1.89
C VAL A 104 1.64 -21.18 2.44
N ARG A 105 0.32 -21.42 2.40
CA ARG A 105 -0.28 -22.68 2.84
C ARG A 105 0.18 -23.86 2.00
N ALA A 106 0.23 -23.70 0.68
CA ALA A 106 0.59 -24.77 -0.24
C ALA A 106 2.09 -25.09 -0.24
N ASN A 107 2.97 -24.12 0.05
CA ASN A 107 4.43 -24.33 0.03
C ASN A 107 5.04 -24.56 1.42
N LEU A 108 4.52 -23.94 2.48
CA LEU A 108 5.15 -23.94 3.82
C LEU A 108 4.27 -24.57 4.90
N GLY A 109 2.94 -24.40 4.81
CA GLY A 109 1.98 -25.00 5.73
C GLY A 109 2.13 -24.58 7.21
N GLY A 110 1.32 -25.20 8.07
CA GLY A 110 1.45 -25.13 9.53
C GLY A 110 1.35 -23.71 10.14
N ALA A 111 2.18 -23.45 11.16
CA ALA A 111 2.19 -22.20 11.93
C ALA A 111 2.56 -20.96 11.08
N LYS A 112 3.32 -21.15 10.00
CA LYS A 112 3.74 -20.08 9.08
C LYS A 112 2.55 -19.41 8.38
N VAL A 113 1.47 -20.15 8.11
CA VAL A 113 0.24 -19.60 7.54
C VAL A 113 -0.47 -18.66 8.51
N ARG A 114 -0.52 -19.04 9.80
CA ARG A 114 -1.12 -18.19 10.84
C ARG A 114 -0.32 -16.90 11.01
N LEU A 115 1.00 -17.00 11.07
CA LEU A 115 1.89 -15.85 11.15
C LEU A 115 1.71 -14.91 9.94
N CYS A 116 1.71 -15.47 8.72
CA CYS A 116 1.45 -14.71 7.50
C CYS A 116 0.11 -13.97 7.56
N GLY A 117 -0.96 -14.66 7.99
CA GLY A 117 -2.28 -14.05 8.11
C GLY A 117 -2.30 -12.90 9.11
N VAL A 118 -1.76 -13.09 10.32
CA VAL A 118 -1.71 -12.05 11.36
C VAL A 118 -0.98 -10.80 10.85
N ILE A 119 0.20 -10.98 10.26
CA ILE A 119 1.00 -9.86 9.75
C ILE A 119 0.29 -9.16 8.59
N GLN A 120 -0.28 -9.93 7.65
CA GLN A 120 -0.98 -9.37 6.49
C GLN A 120 -2.20 -8.55 6.91
N TYR A 121 -3.06 -9.06 7.80
CA TYR A 121 -4.23 -8.33 8.27
C TYR A 121 -3.87 -7.14 9.16
N ALA A 122 -2.83 -7.25 9.99
CA ALA A 122 -2.30 -6.12 10.76
C ALA A 122 -1.81 -5.00 9.84
N ASN A 123 -1.12 -5.34 8.75
CA ASN A 123 -0.68 -4.38 7.74
C ASN A 123 -1.88 -3.67 7.08
N LEU A 124 -2.88 -4.43 6.63
CA LEU A 124 -4.10 -3.86 6.03
C LEU A 124 -4.85 -2.93 6.99
N PHE A 125 -4.91 -3.29 8.28
CA PHE A 125 -5.51 -2.45 9.32
C PHE A 125 -4.73 -1.14 9.51
N GLY A 126 -3.40 -1.19 9.55
CA GLY A 126 -2.59 0.00 9.66
C GLY A 126 -2.64 0.90 8.42
N VAL A 127 -2.73 0.33 7.21
CA VAL A 127 -2.94 1.12 5.98
C VAL A 127 -4.23 1.93 6.07
N ALA A 128 -5.31 1.36 6.61
CA ALA A 128 -6.56 2.08 6.86
C ALA A 128 -6.38 3.28 7.82
N ILE A 129 -5.58 3.11 8.87
CA ILE A 129 -5.22 4.20 9.80
C ILE A 129 -4.39 5.27 9.07
N GLY A 130 -3.35 4.87 8.33
CA GLY A 130 -2.48 5.78 7.60
C GLY A 130 -3.22 6.61 6.56
N TYR A 131 -4.17 6.02 5.83
CA TYR A 131 -5.01 6.73 4.87
C TYR A 131 -5.96 7.72 5.53
N THR A 132 -6.54 7.37 6.68
CA THR A 132 -7.39 8.29 7.44
C THR A 132 -6.61 9.51 7.91
N ILE A 133 -5.38 9.31 8.39
CA ILE A 133 -4.49 10.42 8.79
C ILE A 133 -4.10 11.26 7.57
N ALA A 134 -3.62 10.64 6.49
CA ALA A 134 -3.19 11.35 5.29
C ALA A 134 -4.32 12.20 4.67
N ALA A 135 -5.53 11.65 4.54
CA ALA A 135 -6.67 12.37 4.02
C ALA A 135 -7.04 13.57 4.91
N SER A 136 -6.97 13.41 6.23
CA SER A 136 -7.23 14.51 7.16
C SER A 136 -6.21 15.64 7.05
N ILE A 137 -4.92 15.32 6.85
CA ILE A 137 -3.86 16.31 6.65
C ILE A 137 -4.11 17.08 5.35
N SER A 138 -4.49 16.40 4.27
CA SER A 138 -4.78 17.05 2.99
C SER A 138 -6.02 17.95 3.04
N MET A 139 -7.10 17.53 3.70
CA MET A 139 -8.28 18.40 3.89
C MET A 139 -7.97 19.60 4.78
N LEU A 140 -7.17 19.40 5.84
CA LEU A 140 -6.71 20.49 6.70
C LEU A 140 -5.83 21.49 5.94
N ALA A 141 -4.99 21.01 5.00
CA ALA A 141 -4.16 21.87 4.17
C ALA A 141 -5.02 22.80 3.29
N ILE A 142 -6.06 22.27 2.64
CA ILE A 142 -7.02 23.07 1.85
C ILE A 142 -7.67 24.13 2.73
N LYS A 143 -8.21 23.75 3.90
CA LYS A 143 -8.87 24.72 4.77
C LYS A 143 -7.92 25.83 5.25
N ARG A 144 -6.66 25.49 5.51
CA ARG A 144 -5.64 26.47 5.89
C ARG A 144 -5.33 27.41 4.74
N ALA A 145 -5.16 26.90 3.53
CA ALA A 145 -4.95 27.71 2.33
C ALA A 145 -6.09 28.72 2.13
N ASP A 146 -7.34 28.25 2.16
CA ASP A 146 -8.54 29.11 2.07
C ASP A 146 -8.57 30.18 3.17
N CYS A 147 -8.27 29.80 4.42
CA CYS A 147 -8.27 30.71 5.56
C CYS A 147 -7.23 31.83 5.42
N PHE A 148 -6.03 31.50 4.96
CA PHE A 148 -4.99 32.50 4.72
C PHE A 148 -5.33 33.41 3.55
N HIS A 149 -6.02 32.90 2.53
CA HIS A 149 -6.50 33.69 1.42
C HIS A 149 -7.55 34.71 1.86
N GLU A 150 -8.57 34.27 2.60
CA GLU A 150 -9.66 35.16 3.05
C GLU A 150 -9.21 36.16 4.12
N LYS A 151 -8.40 35.72 5.08
CA LYS A 151 -8.12 36.48 6.33
C LYS A 151 -6.71 37.07 6.39
N GLY A 152 -5.91 36.84 5.36
CA GLY A 152 -4.51 37.25 5.29
C GLY A 152 -3.58 36.47 6.23
N HIS A 153 -2.28 36.52 5.95
CA HIS A 153 -1.24 35.76 6.67
C HIS A 153 -1.03 36.14 8.13
N LYS A 154 -1.70 37.19 8.64
CA LYS A 154 -1.57 37.65 10.03
C LYS A 154 -2.43 36.85 11.01
N ASN A 155 -3.39 36.05 10.52
CA ASN A 155 -4.25 35.22 11.37
C ASN A 155 -3.70 33.80 11.50
N PRO A 156 -3.56 33.23 12.71
CA PRO A 156 -2.88 31.95 12.92
C PRO A 156 -3.63 30.70 12.40
N CYS A 157 -4.76 30.87 11.69
CA CYS A 157 -5.58 29.84 11.04
C CYS A 157 -5.49 28.43 11.69
N ARG A 158 -5.67 28.37 13.02
CA ARG A 158 -5.60 27.12 13.78
C ARG A 158 -6.84 26.29 13.47
N SER A 159 -6.63 25.04 13.09
CA SER A 159 -7.69 24.06 12.87
C SER A 159 -7.18 22.70 13.32
N SER A 160 -8.04 21.94 14.00
CA SER A 160 -7.78 20.56 14.41
C SER A 160 -7.94 19.61 13.22
N SER A 161 -7.17 18.53 13.18
CA SER A 161 -7.29 17.44 12.19
C SER A 161 -8.45 16.48 12.50
N ASN A 162 -8.90 16.42 13.76
CA ASN A 162 -9.92 15.48 14.23
C ASN A 162 -11.25 15.53 13.45
N PRO A 163 -11.83 16.72 13.15
CA PRO A 163 -13.06 16.80 12.36
C PRO A 163 -12.92 16.18 10.96
N TYR A 164 -11.74 16.34 10.35
CA TYR A 164 -11.46 15.77 9.02
C TYR A 164 -11.25 14.26 9.05
N MET A 165 -10.67 13.72 10.13
CA MET A 165 -10.59 12.27 10.33
C MET A 165 -11.99 11.67 10.48
N ILE A 166 -12.87 12.30 11.27
CA ILE A 166 -14.27 11.87 11.43
C ILE A 166 -15.00 11.96 10.08
N LEU A 167 -14.85 13.07 9.34
CA LEU A 167 -15.46 13.24 8.02
C LEU A 167 -15.02 12.14 7.05
N PHE A 168 -13.71 11.86 6.98
CA PHE A 168 -13.20 10.76 6.15
C PHE A 168 -13.77 9.42 6.60
N GLY A 169 -13.82 9.14 7.90
CA GLY A 169 -14.42 7.94 8.48
C GLY A 169 -15.90 7.77 8.09
N VAL A 170 -16.70 8.85 8.14
CA VAL A 170 -18.11 8.83 7.69
C VAL A 170 -18.22 8.48 6.21
N VAL A 171 -17.39 9.08 5.36
CA VAL A 171 -17.33 8.73 3.94
C VAL A 171 -16.96 7.26 3.76
N GLN A 172 -15.96 6.76 4.50
CA GLN A 172 -15.56 5.35 4.43
C GLN A 172 -16.66 4.40 4.92
N ILE A 173 -17.45 4.75 5.94
CA ILE A 173 -18.59 3.93 6.38
C ILE A 173 -19.55 3.71 5.21
N VAL A 174 -19.86 4.76 4.44
CA VAL A 174 -20.77 4.69 3.28
C VAL A 174 -20.18 3.80 2.18
N PHE A 175 -18.95 4.09 1.72
CA PHE A 175 -18.32 3.33 0.64
C PHE A 175 -18.01 1.88 1.04
N SER A 176 -17.72 1.62 2.32
CA SER A 176 -17.49 0.28 2.83
C SER A 176 -18.76 -0.58 2.84
N GLN A 177 -19.96 -0.03 2.64
CA GLN A 177 -21.15 -0.87 2.47
C GLN A 177 -21.26 -1.51 1.08
N ILE A 178 -20.42 -1.11 0.12
CA ILE A 178 -20.42 -1.71 -1.22
C ILE A 178 -19.90 -3.15 -1.10
N PRO A 179 -20.69 -4.16 -1.50
CA PRO A 179 -20.42 -5.56 -1.16
C PRO A 179 -19.26 -6.17 -1.96
N ASP A 180 -19.03 -5.76 -3.21
CA ASP A 180 -18.09 -6.44 -4.11
C ASP A 180 -17.07 -5.52 -4.81
N PHE A 181 -15.88 -6.08 -5.05
CA PHE A 181 -14.79 -5.43 -5.81
C PHE A 181 -15.23 -5.02 -7.22
N ASP A 182 -16.09 -5.82 -7.85
CA ASP A 182 -16.62 -5.58 -9.20
C ASP A 182 -17.54 -4.36 -9.26
N GLN A 183 -18.02 -3.87 -8.11
CA GLN A 183 -18.84 -2.65 -8.02
C GLN A 183 -18.01 -1.40 -7.71
N ILE A 184 -16.74 -1.56 -7.28
CA ILE A 184 -15.80 -0.47 -6.96
C ILE A 184 -14.66 -0.34 -8.00
N TRP A 185 -14.74 -1.03 -9.13
CA TRP A 185 -13.73 -0.95 -10.19
C TRP A 185 -13.51 0.49 -10.69
N TRP A 186 -14.60 1.24 -10.86
CA TRP A 186 -14.56 2.65 -11.26
C TRP A 186 -13.85 3.52 -10.22
N LEU A 187 -14.04 3.22 -8.93
CA LEU A 187 -13.42 3.92 -7.82
C LEU A 187 -11.90 3.70 -7.82
N SER A 188 -11.45 2.51 -8.22
CA SER A 188 -10.02 2.20 -8.38
C SER A 188 -9.40 2.97 -9.56
N ILE A 189 -10.13 3.16 -10.65
CA ILE A 189 -9.68 3.97 -11.80
C ILE A 189 -9.57 5.44 -11.41
N VAL A 190 -10.57 5.98 -10.73
CA VAL A 190 -10.53 7.36 -10.23
C VAL A 190 -9.36 7.54 -9.27
N ALA A 191 -9.14 6.61 -8.34
CA ALA A 191 -8.00 6.66 -7.43
C ALA A 191 -6.65 6.63 -8.17
N ALA A 192 -6.52 5.81 -9.21
CA ALA A 192 -5.33 5.77 -10.04
C ALA A 192 -5.05 7.12 -10.72
N ILE A 193 -6.06 7.71 -11.37
CA ILE A 193 -5.94 9.02 -12.04
C ILE A 193 -5.49 10.08 -11.03
N MET A 194 -6.17 10.15 -9.88
CA MET A 194 -5.86 11.12 -8.84
C MET A 194 -4.44 10.93 -8.27
N SER A 195 -3.95 9.69 -8.19
CA SER A 195 -2.58 9.37 -7.77
C SER A 195 -1.53 10.03 -8.67
N PHE A 196 -1.69 9.85 -9.97
CA PHE A 196 -0.83 10.49 -10.96
C PHE A 196 -0.97 12.01 -10.90
N THR A 197 -2.19 12.54 -10.76
CA THR A 197 -2.42 13.99 -10.67
C THR A 197 -1.64 14.64 -9.54
N TYR A 198 -1.84 14.22 -8.28
CA TYR A 198 -1.16 14.89 -7.16
C TYR A 198 0.36 14.66 -7.22
N SER A 199 0.79 13.49 -7.69
CA SER A 199 2.22 13.17 -7.72
C SER A 199 2.96 13.94 -8.83
N THR A 200 2.34 14.13 -9.99
CA THR A 200 2.85 15.03 -11.05
C THR A 200 2.91 16.47 -10.56
N ILE A 201 1.87 16.97 -9.89
CA ILE A 201 1.88 18.33 -9.31
C ILE A 201 3.02 18.46 -8.29
N GLY A 202 3.14 17.52 -7.35
CA GLY A 202 4.21 17.53 -6.34
C GLY A 202 5.61 17.52 -6.94
N LEU A 203 5.83 16.71 -8.00
CA LEU A 203 7.09 16.69 -8.73
C LEU A 203 7.36 18.03 -9.45
N SER A 204 6.36 18.57 -10.15
CA SER A 204 6.49 19.86 -10.85
C SER A 204 6.80 21.01 -9.88
N LEU A 205 6.14 21.04 -8.71
CA LEU A 205 6.43 22.00 -7.65
C LEU A 205 7.85 21.83 -7.10
N GLY A 206 8.31 20.60 -6.87
CA GLY A 206 9.69 20.32 -6.45
C GLY A 206 10.73 20.80 -7.48
N ILE A 207 10.49 20.56 -8.77
CA ILE A 207 11.35 21.05 -9.84
C ILE A 207 11.35 22.59 -9.86
N SER A 208 10.18 23.22 -9.86
CA SER A 208 10.07 24.67 -9.91
C SER A 208 10.76 25.35 -8.72
N GLN A 209 10.58 24.81 -7.51
CA GLN A 209 11.23 25.32 -6.31
C GLN A 209 12.75 25.14 -6.37
N THR A 210 13.25 24.02 -6.88
CA THR A 210 14.69 23.81 -7.08
C THR A 210 15.28 24.85 -8.03
N VAL A 211 14.58 25.15 -9.13
CA VAL A 211 14.99 26.21 -10.07
C VAL A 211 14.95 27.58 -9.40
N ALA A 212 13.91 27.89 -8.63
CA ALA A 212 13.78 29.14 -7.89
C ALA A 212 14.88 29.33 -6.83
N ASN A 213 15.33 28.24 -6.21
CA ASN A 213 16.44 28.25 -5.26
C ASN A 213 17.81 28.52 -5.92
N GLY A 214 17.91 28.46 -7.25
CA GLY A 214 19.17 28.62 -7.99
C GLY A 214 20.13 27.44 -7.86
N GLY A 215 19.69 26.30 -7.30
CA GLY A 215 20.54 25.13 -7.09
C GLY A 215 19.88 24.04 -6.23
N PHE A 216 20.56 22.90 -6.15
CA PHE A 216 20.13 21.76 -5.33
C PHE A 216 20.43 22.03 -3.85
N MET A 217 19.39 22.01 -3.02
CA MET A 217 19.53 22.08 -1.57
C MET A 217 19.98 20.73 -0.98
N GLY A 218 20.28 20.72 0.32
CA GLY A 218 20.59 19.50 1.08
C GLY A 218 22.07 19.14 1.10
N SER A 219 22.45 18.33 2.08
CA SER A 219 23.81 17.85 2.30
C SER A 219 24.05 16.45 1.70
N LEU A 220 25.32 16.10 1.49
CA LEU A 220 25.73 14.78 0.96
C LEU A 220 25.33 13.62 1.87
N THR A 221 25.45 13.81 3.19
CA THR A 221 25.21 12.79 4.22
C THR A 221 23.87 12.95 4.93
N GLY A 222 23.07 13.94 4.52
CA GLY A 222 21.80 14.29 5.15
C GLY A 222 22.00 14.87 6.54
N ILE A 223 20.90 14.98 7.27
CA ILE A 223 20.89 15.56 8.61
C ILE A 223 21.81 14.73 9.53
N SER A 224 22.75 15.37 10.23
CA SER A 224 23.67 14.68 11.13
C SER A 224 22.96 14.21 12.41
N VAL A 225 23.37 13.04 12.93
CA VAL A 225 22.90 12.57 14.23
C VAL A 225 23.37 13.55 15.30
N GLY A 226 22.44 14.10 16.09
CA GLY A 226 22.71 15.13 17.10
C GLY A 226 22.29 16.55 16.72
N ALA A 227 21.97 16.83 15.46
CA ALA A 227 21.42 18.12 15.01
C ALA A 227 19.88 18.18 15.13
N GLY A 228 19.34 17.70 16.25
CA GLY A 228 17.89 17.52 16.43
C GLY A 228 17.32 16.27 15.74
N VAL A 229 18.18 15.44 15.14
CA VAL A 229 17.84 14.12 14.57
C VAL A 229 18.52 13.00 15.34
N THR A 230 17.77 11.98 15.75
CA THR A 230 18.28 10.79 16.44
C THR A 230 18.72 9.72 15.44
N SER A 231 19.62 8.80 15.84
CA SER A 231 19.92 7.60 15.05
C SER A 231 18.67 6.76 14.74
N MET A 232 17.65 6.90 15.57
CA MET A 232 16.36 6.20 15.48
C MET A 232 15.51 6.75 14.32
N GLN A 233 15.51 8.07 14.11
CA GLN A 233 14.84 8.71 12.98
C GLN A 233 15.50 8.36 11.64
N LYS A 234 16.83 8.19 11.60
CA LYS A 234 17.51 7.67 10.40
C LYS A 234 17.08 6.24 10.07
N ASN A 235 16.90 5.41 11.09
CA ASN A 235 16.38 4.05 10.89
C ASN A 235 14.93 4.08 10.41
N ARG A 236 14.10 5.05 10.85
CA ARG A 236 12.75 5.28 10.31
C ARG A 236 12.77 5.67 8.83
N ALA A 237 13.71 6.50 8.39
CA ALA A 237 13.83 6.88 6.99
C ALA A 237 14.01 5.68 6.05
N LEU A 238 14.75 4.65 6.48
CA LEU A 238 14.86 3.39 5.76
C LEU A 238 13.48 2.71 5.57
N LEU A 239 12.57 2.83 6.53
CA LEU A 239 11.19 2.29 6.47
C LEU A 239 10.31 3.04 5.50
N CYS A 240 10.38 4.37 5.48
CA CYS A 240 9.59 5.16 4.54
C CYS A 240 9.95 4.78 3.11
N VAL A 241 11.24 4.60 2.82
CA VAL A 241 11.71 4.10 1.51
C VAL A 241 11.17 2.70 1.20
N MET A 242 11.26 1.77 2.15
CA MET A 242 10.79 0.39 1.98
C MET A 242 9.26 0.31 1.79
N SER A 243 8.49 0.93 2.67
CA SER A 243 7.01 0.90 2.66
C SER A 243 6.41 1.46 1.38
N CYS A 244 6.99 2.54 0.84
CA CYS A 244 6.57 3.07 -0.46
C CYS A 244 6.70 2.00 -1.55
N GLN A 245 7.85 1.33 -1.61
CA GLN A 245 8.12 0.33 -2.65
C GLN A 245 7.38 -0.99 -2.43
N ASP A 246 6.94 -1.27 -1.19
CA ASP A 246 6.30 -2.53 -0.76
C ASP A 246 4.77 -2.55 -0.88
N THR A 247 4.15 -1.57 -1.54
CA THR A 247 2.67 -1.46 -1.63
C THR A 247 2.07 -2.40 -2.71
N ILE A 248 2.64 -3.59 -2.90
CA ILE A 248 2.23 -4.51 -3.97
C ILE A 248 1.04 -5.37 -3.51
N LYS A 249 -0.14 -5.07 -4.06
CA LYS A 249 -1.24 -6.04 -4.14
C LYS A 249 -0.94 -7.03 -5.27
N ALA A 250 -1.00 -8.34 -4.98
CA ALA A 250 -0.89 -9.37 -6.01
C ALA A 250 -2.13 -9.36 -6.93
N PRO A 251 -2.02 -8.98 -8.22
CA PRO A 251 -3.11 -9.14 -9.18
C PRO A 251 -3.22 -10.63 -9.57
N PRO A 252 -4.38 -11.08 -10.10
CA PRO A 252 -4.48 -12.43 -10.67
C PRO A 252 -3.45 -12.58 -11.80
N PRO A 253 -2.48 -13.50 -11.72
CA PRO A 253 -1.40 -13.49 -12.68
C PRO A 253 -1.80 -14.21 -13.96
N SER A 254 -1.36 -13.61 -15.06
CA SER A 254 -0.96 -14.27 -16.30
C SER A 254 0.35 -15.04 -16.03
N GLU A 255 0.19 -16.12 -15.30
CA GLU A 255 1.09 -17.26 -15.03
C GLU A 255 2.42 -17.01 -14.30
N ALA A 256 3.52 -16.56 -14.89
CA ALA A 256 4.73 -16.24 -14.11
C ALA A 256 5.69 -15.38 -14.91
N LYS A 257 5.92 -15.76 -16.18
CA LYS A 257 6.76 -15.01 -17.12
C LYS A 257 6.20 -13.61 -17.39
N VAL A 258 4.89 -13.51 -17.60
CA VAL A 258 4.22 -12.21 -17.79
C VAL A 258 4.28 -11.40 -16.50
N MET A 259 4.02 -12.02 -15.35
CA MET A 259 4.11 -11.34 -14.06
C MET A 259 5.53 -10.81 -13.78
N LYS A 260 6.58 -11.61 -14.01
CA LYS A 260 7.98 -11.14 -13.86
C LYS A 260 8.30 -9.94 -14.75
N ARG A 261 7.84 -9.94 -16.01
CA ARG A 261 8.00 -8.79 -16.92
C ARG A 261 7.21 -7.58 -16.43
N ALA A 262 5.98 -7.80 -15.99
CA ALA A 262 5.13 -6.73 -15.45
C ALA A 262 5.74 -6.13 -14.19
N THR A 263 6.24 -6.96 -13.27
CA THR A 263 6.98 -6.54 -12.07
C THR A 263 8.24 -5.77 -12.44
N MET A 264 9.02 -6.22 -13.43
CA MET A 264 10.22 -5.49 -13.88
C MET A 264 9.87 -4.08 -14.36
N VAL A 265 8.90 -3.95 -15.26
CA VAL A 265 8.44 -2.65 -15.77
C VAL A 265 7.91 -1.79 -14.62
N SER A 266 7.09 -2.36 -13.75
CA SER A 266 6.45 -1.63 -12.66
C SER A 266 7.47 -1.13 -11.64
N VAL A 267 8.39 -2.00 -11.17
CA VAL A 267 9.44 -1.62 -10.22
C VAL A 267 10.37 -0.58 -10.84
N ALA A 268 10.73 -0.71 -12.12
CA ALA A 268 11.54 0.30 -12.79
C ALA A 268 10.81 1.66 -12.85
N THR A 269 9.55 1.68 -13.29
CA THR A 269 8.75 2.90 -13.37
C THR A 269 8.54 3.54 -12.00
N THR A 270 8.15 2.77 -10.97
CA THR A 270 7.92 3.30 -9.62
C THR A 270 9.22 3.77 -8.98
N THR A 271 10.34 3.08 -9.20
CA THR A 271 11.65 3.50 -8.69
C THR A 271 12.07 4.83 -9.28
N VAL A 272 11.96 5.00 -10.61
CA VAL A 272 12.23 6.28 -11.27
C VAL A 272 11.32 7.37 -10.70
N PHE A 273 10.04 7.08 -10.58
CA PHE A 273 9.06 8.04 -10.09
C PHE A 273 9.33 8.49 -8.64
N TYR A 274 9.62 7.52 -7.77
CA TYR A 274 9.96 7.76 -6.37
C TYR A 274 11.27 8.50 -6.22
N MET A 275 12.28 8.13 -7.01
CA MET A 275 13.55 8.84 -7.08
C MET A 275 13.33 10.30 -7.48
N LEU A 276 12.53 10.56 -8.52
CA LEU A 276 12.20 11.91 -8.95
C LEU A 276 11.49 12.69 -7.84
N CYS A 277 10.42 12.14 -7.25
CA CYS A 277 9.67 12.84 -6.20
C CYS A 277 10.52 13.09 -4.93
N GLY A 278 11.24 12.07 -4.47
CA GLY A 278 12.10 12.19 -3.29
C GLY A 278 13.27 13.14 -3.52
N CYS A 279 14.01 12.96 -4.62
CA CYS A 279 15.20 13.77 -4.91
C CYS A 279 14.83 15.21 -5.22
N MET A 280 13.77 15.46 -6.01
CA MET A 280 13.34 16.83 -6.29
C MET A 280 12.74 17.51 -5.05
N GLY A 281 12.07 16.76 -4.18
CA GLY A 281 11.63 17.28 -2.89
C GLY A 281 12.82 17.67 -2.00
N TYR A 282 13.87 16.84 -1.94
CA TYR A 282 15.09 17.15 -1.20
C TYR A 282 15.89 18.29 -1.85
N ALA A 283 15.93 18.36 -3.17
CA ALA A 283 16.52 19.48 -3.91
C ALA A 283 15.82 20.81 -3.63
N ALA A 284 14.49 20.77 -3.41
CA ALA A 284 13.70 21.95 -3.10
C ALA A 284 13.85 22.41 -1.65
N PHE A 285 13.88 21.49 -0.68
CA PHE A 285 13.77 21.83 0.75
C PHE A 285 15.00 21.49 1.61
N GLY A 286 15.93 20.69 1.09
CA GLY A 286 17.13 20.24 1.80
C GLY A 286 16.79 19.54 3.11
N ASP A 287 17.58 19.81 4.14
CA ASP A 287 17.45 19.25 5.49
C ASP A 287 16.12 19.63 6.19
N ARG A 288 15.35 20.57 5.63
CA ARG A 288 14.02 20.98 6.12
C ARG A 288 12.88 20.32 5.36
N SER A 289 13.15 19.25 4.61
CA SER A 289 12.12 18.52 3.86
C SER A 289 11.03 18.01 4.81
N PRO A 290 9.75 18.29 4.54
CA PRO A 290 8.65 17.88 5.40
C PRO A 290 8.28 16.40 5.21
N ASP A 291 7.72 15.76 6.26
CA ASP A 291 7.21 14.38 6.22
C ASP A 291 6.12 14.16 5.15
N ASN A 292 5.41 15.23 4.76
CA ASN A 292 4.54 15.25 3.60
C ASN A 292 4.98 16.39 2.67
N LEU A 293 5.51 16.03 1.50
CA LEU A 293 6.05 16.94 0.50
C LEU A 293 5.15 18.15 0.22
N LEU A 294 3.84 17.94 0.10
CA LEU A 294 2.89 19.02 -0.22
C LEU A 294 2.74 20.05 0.90
N THR A 295 3.00 19.67 2.15
CA THR A 295 2.94 20.63 3.26
C THR A 295 4.08 21.65 3.22
N GLY A 296 5.21 21.32 2.57
CA GLY A 296 6.33 22.25 2.37
C GLY A 296 6.02 23.34 1.36
N PHE A 297 5.07 23.08 0.46
CA PHE A 297 4.58 24.05 -0.52
C PHE A 297 3.39 24.87 -0.02
N GLY A 298 3.04 24.81 1.28
CA GLY A 298 1.85 25.45 1.87
C GLY A 298 1.67 26.95 1.60
N PHE A 299 2.67 27.64 1.04
CA PHE A 299 2.65 29.05 0.65
C PHE A 299 2.99 29.28 -0.83
N TYR A 300 2.92 28.24 -1.65
CA TYR A 300 3.26 28.30 -3.07
C TYR A 300 2.15 29.01 -3.85
N GLU A 301 2.53 30.00 -4.65
CA GLU A 301 1.64 30.67 -5.61
C GLU A 301 1.79 30.03 -7.00
N PRO A 302 0.70 29.55 -7.64
CA PRO A 302 -0.69 29.78 -7.24
C PRO A 302 -1.25 28.68 -6.31
N PHE A 303 -1.90 29.11 -5.23
CA PHE A 303 -2.41 28.22 -4.16
C PHE A 303 -3.45 27.18 -4.65
N TRP A 304 -4.25 27.52 -5.67
CA TRP A 304 -5.24 26.59 -6.23
C TRP A 304 -4.62 25.28 -6.72
N LEU A 305 -3.38 25.31 -7.19
CA LEU A 305 -2.68 24.12 -7.68
C LEU A 305 -2.38 23.16 -6.53
N LEU A 306 -2.05 23.70 -5.35
CA LEU A 306 -1.84 22.94 -4.14
C LEU A 306 -3.16 22.38 -3.58
N ASP A 307 -4.25 23.13 -3.68
CA ASP A 307 -5.58 22.66 -3.28
C ASP A 307 -6.05 21.51 -4.17
N VAL A 308 -5.84 21.61 -5.48
CA VAL A 308 -6.10 20.51 -6.43
C VAL A 308 -5.30 19.27 -6.08
N ALA A 309 -4.01 19.41 -5.73
CA ALA A 309 -3.18 18.28 -5.34
C ALA A 309 -3.68 17.61 -4.04
N ASN A 310 -4.05 18.41 -3.03
CA ASN A 310 -4.60 17.89 -1.78
C ASN A 310 -5.98 17.25 -1.96
N ALA A 311 -6.85 17.84 -2.79
CA ALA A 311 -8.15 17.26 -3.12
C ALA A 311 -7.99 15.93 -3.86
N ALA A 312 -7.05 15.86 -4.81
CA ALA A 312 -6.70 14.62 -5.49
C ALA A 312 -6.21 13.54 -4.52
N ILE A 313 -5.39 13.88 -3.51
CA ILE A 313 -5.01 12.93 -2.45
C ILE A 313 -6.24 12.40 -1.71
N VAL A 314 -7.16 13.28 -1.28
CA VAL A 314 -8.36 12.85 -0.56
C VAL A 314 -9.18 11.87 -1.39
N VAL A 315 -9.44 12.19 -2.66
CA VAL A 315 -10.19 11.31 -3.57
C VAL A 315 -9.44 9.99 -3.83
N HIS A 316 -8.12 10.04 -4.05
CA HIS A 316 -7.28 8.84 -4.18
C HIS A 316 -7.42 7.94 -2.97
N LEU A 317 -7.29 8.50 -1.76
CA LEU A 317 -7.34 7.76 -0.51
C LEU A 317 -8.72 7.17 -0.25
N VAL A 318 -9.81 7.80 -0.72
CA VAL A 318 -11.15 7.19 -0.65
C VAL A 318 -11.20 5.86 -1.41
N GLY A 319 -10.69 5.83 -2.64
CA GLY A 319 -10.68 4.61 -3.44
C GLY A 319 -9.65 3.58 -2.95
N ALA A 320 -8.43 4.03 -2.63
CA ALA A 320 -7.39 3.16 -2.12
C ALA A 320 -7.83 2.46 -0.82
N TYR A 321 -8.45 3.18 0.12
CA TYR A 321 -8.98 2.60 1.36
C TYR A 321 -9.85 1.38 1.10
N GLN A 322 -10.81 1.49 0.18
CA GLN A 322 -11.69 0.37 -0.17
C GLN A 322 -10.92 -0.83 -0.73
N VAL A 323 -9.90 -0.59 -1.56
CA VAL A 323 -9.08 -1.67 -2.14
C VAL A 323 -8.36 -2.50 -1.05
N PHE A 324 -7.98 -1.86 0.05
CA PHE A 324 -7.21 -2.46 1.16
C PHE A 324 -8.09 -3.05 2.28
N VAL A 325 -9.27 -2.50 2.58
CA VAL A 325 -10.13 -3.00 3.68
C VAL A 325 -11.08 -4.11 3.25
N GLN A 326 -11.48 -4.16 1.97
CA GLN A 326 -12.39 -5.18 1.46
C GLN A 326 -11.90 -6.63 1.68
N PRO A 327 -10.59 -6.97 1.59
CA PRO A 327 -10.10 -8.31 1.95
C PRO A 327 -10.31 -8.66 3.43
N ILE A 328 -10.23 -7.68 4.35
CA ILE A 328 -10.55 -7.88 5.77
C ILE A 328 -12.03 -8.21 5.92
N PHE A 329 -12.90 -7.41 5.29
CA PHE A 329 -14.35 -7.63 5.35
C PHE A 329 -14.73 -8.99 4.80
N ALA A 330 -14.24 -9.34 3.61
CA ALA A 330 -14.51 -10.64 3.01
C ALA A 330 -14.02 -11.81 3.88
N PHE A 331 -12.86 -11.66 4.54
CA PHE A 331 -12.35 -12.69 5.45
C PHE A 331 -13.25 -12.88 6.68
N VAL A 332 -13.58 -11.79 7.38
CA VAL A 332 -14.38 -11.85 8.61
C VAL A 332 -15.81 -12.30 8.31
N GLU A 333 -16.40 -11.84 7.21
CA GLU A 333 -17.75 -12.22 6.78
C GLU A 333 -17.84 -13.70 6.41
N ARG A 334 -16.89 -14.21 5.61
CA ARG A 334 -16.85 -15.64 5.27
C ARG A 334 -16.60 -16.51 6.50
N TRP A 335 -15.72 -16.07 7.40
CA TRP A 335 -15.44 -16.78 8.64
C TRP A 335 -16.67 -16.82 9.54
N ALA A 336 -17.36 -15.69 9.73
CA ALA A 336 -18.57 -15.61 10.53
C ALA A 336 -19.69 -16.48 9.94
N ALA A 337 -19.92 -16.41 8.62
CA ALA A 337 -20.92 -17.23 7.94
C ALA A 337 -20.63 -18.74 8.05
N ALA A 338 -19.36 -19.14 7.97
CA ALA A 338 -18.97 -20.55 8.14
C ALA A 338 -19.07 -21.03 9.60
N ARG A 339 -18.79 -20.14 10.57
CA ARG A 339 -18.75 -20.49 11.99
C ARG A 339 -20.13 -20.54 12.64
N TRP A 340 -21.06 -19.73 12.15
CA TRP A 340 -22.44 -19.59 12.65
C TRP A 340 -23.44 -19.48 11.49
N PRO A 341 -23.66 -20.58 10.74
CA PRO A 341 -24.55 -20.59 9.58
C PRO A 341 -26.01 -20.23 9.93
N ASP A 342 -26.50 -20.68 11.10
CA ASP A 342 -27.88 -20.43 11.57
C ASP A 342 -28.02 -19.17 12.45
N GLY A 343 -26.95 -18.37 12.54
CA GLY A 343 -26.95 -17.17 13.37
C GLY A 343 -27.91 -16.12 12.82
N GLY A 344 -29.05 -15.90 13.50
CA GLY A 344 -30.06 -14.94 13.07
C GLY A 344 -29.56 -13.50 12.90
N PHE A 345 -28.42 -13.12 13.47
CA PHE A 345 -27.78 -11.82 13.22
C PHE A 345 -26.97 -11.79 11.90
N ILE A 346 -26.37 -12.92 11.52
CA ILE A 346 -25.52 -13.06 10.32
C ILE A 346 -26.38 -13.20 9.08
N SER A 347 -27.44 -14.01 9.17
CA SER A 347 -28.38 -14.27 8.07
C SER A 347 -29.48 -13.20 7.92
N ARG A 348 -29.62 -12.26 8.88
CA ARG A 348 -30.63 -11.21 8.79
C ARG A 348 -30.24 -10.14 7.78
N GLU A 349 -31.08 -10.02 6.77
CA GLU A 349 -31.02 -8.98 5.75
C GLU A 349 -32.11 -7.93 5.99
N LEU A 350 -31.72 -6.67 5.97
CA LEU A 350 -32.59 -5.51 5.88
C LEU A 350 -32.71 -5.14 4.41
N ARG A 351 -33.93 -5.16 3.87
CA ARG A 351 -34.19 -4.63 2.53
C ARG A 351 -34.47 -3.14 2.63
N VAL A 352 -33.59 -2.32 2.09
CA VAL A 352 -33.76 -0.86 1.98
C VAL A 352 -33.78 -0.52 0.49
N GLY A 353 -34.98 -0.42 -0.08
CA GLY A 353 -35.15 -0.24 -1.52
C GLY A 353 -34.59 -1.43 -2.33
N PRO A 354 -33.82 -1.21 -3.41
CA PRO A 354 -33.24 -2.29 -4.21
C PRO A 354 -32.04 -2.99 -3.53
N PHE A 355 -31.61 -2.54 -2.35
CA PHE A 355 -30.42 -3.07 -1.65
C PHE A 355 -30.79 -4.03 -0.52
N SER A 356 -30.16 -5.21 -0.49
CA SER A 356 -30.21 -6.13 0.66
C SER A 356 -28.97 -5.94 1.55
N LEU A 357 -29.15 -5.25 2.67
CA LEU A 357 -28.09 -4.99 3.63
C LEU A 357 -28.11 -6.06 4.72
N SER A 358 -27.04 -6.84 4.85
CA SER A 358 -26.90 -7.74 6.00
C SER A 358 -26.62 -6.90 7.24
N VAL A 359 -27.36 -7.14 8.33
CA VAL A 359 -27.17 -6.42 9.60
C VAL A 359 -25.77 -6.64 10.14
N PHE A 360 -25.23 -7.86 10.00
CA PHE A 360 -23.86 -8.18 10.37
C PHE A 360 -22.85 -7.36 9.57
N ARG A 361 -22.98 -7.33 8.23
CA ARG A 361 -22.07 -6.56 7.36
C ARG A 361 -22.08 -5.08 7.74
N LEU A 362 -23.27 -4.50 7.88
CA LEU A 362 -23.42 -3.09 8.26
C LEU A 362 -22.74 -2.79 9.60
N THR A 363 -23.03 -3.61 10.62
CA THR A 363 -22.52 -3.40 11.98
C THR A 363 -21.00 -3.57 12.05
N TRP A 364 -20.47 -4.68 11.51
CA TRP A 364 -19.05 -4.99 11.58
C TRP A 364 -18.21 -4.01 10.76
N ARG A 365 -18.60 -3.72 9.51
CA ARG A 365 -17.85 -2.78 8.66
C ARG A 365 -17.83 -1.38 9.26
N THR A 366 -18.95 -0.93 9.83
CA THR A 366 -19.03 0.36 10.55
C THR A 366 -18.15 0.36 11.79
N ALA A 367 -18.22 -0.69 12.62
CA ALA A 367 -17.39 -0.81 13.81
C ALA A 367 -15.88 -0.80 13.47
N PHE A 368 -15.49 -1.46 12.39
CA PHE A 368 -14.12 -1.45 11.88
C PHE A 368 -13.66 -0.04 11.51
N VAL A 369 -14.44 0.70 10.71
CA VAL A 369 -14.09 2.07 10.30
C VAL A 369 -14.06 3.02 11.50
N CYS A 370 -15.00 2.89 12.44
CA CYS A 370 -14.97 3.66 13.69
C CYS A 370 -13.70 3.36 14.49
N ALA A 371 -13.32 2.09 14.62
CA ALA A 371 -12.12 1.70 15.36
C ALA A 371 -10.84 2.26 14.71
N THR A 372 -10.66 2.14 13.40
CA THR A 372 -9.50 2.71 12.70
C THR A 372 -9.47 4.22 12.81
N THR A 373 -10.62 4.90 12.70
CA THR A 373 -10.72 6.36 12.85
C THR A 373 -10.33 6.81 14.25
N VAL A 374 -10.82 6.14 15.30
CA VAL A 374 -10.44 6.45 16.69
C VAL A 374 -8.94 6.26 16.90
N VAL A 375 -8.36 5.18 16.38
CA VAL A 375 -6.91 4.96 16.48
C VAL A 375 -6.14 6.06 15.74
N SER A 376 -6.59 6.50 14.56
CA SER A 376 -6.01 7.64 13.83
C SER A 376 -6.05 8.94 14.64
N MET A 377 -7.13 9.18 15.41
CA MET A 377 -7.25 10.36 16.28
C MET A 377 -6.32 10.29 17.50
N LEU A 378 -6.04 9.09 18.01
CA LEU A 378 -5.12 8.88 19.12
C LEU A 378 -3.65 9.00 18.70
N LEU A 379 -3.34 8.62 17.45
CA LEU A 379 -1.99 8.57 16.89
C LEU A 379 -1.92 9.26 15.52
N PRO A 380 -2.09 10.59 15.43
CA PRO A 380 -2.16 11.31 14.14
C PRO A 380 -0.79 11.52 13.47
N PHE A 381 0.17 10.60 13.67
CA PHE A 381 1.54 10.72 13.19
C PHE A 381 1.73 9.91 11.90
N PHE A 382 1.46 10.55 10.76
CA PHE A 382 1.49 9.87 9.45
C PHE A 382 2.83 9.15 9.18
N GLY A 383 3.96 9.84 9.38
CA GLY A 383 5.30 9.28 9.13
C GLY A 383 5.62 8.09 10.02
N ASP A 384 5.17 8.11 11.28
CA ASP A 384 5.43 7.04 12.23
C ASP A 384 4.57 5.81 11.96
N VAL A 385 3.28 6.00 11.62
CA VAL A 385 2.39 4.90 11.25
C VAL A 385 2.89 4.19 9.99
N VAL A 386 3.25 4.95 8.94
CA VAL A 386 3.78 4.39 7.69
C VAL A 386 5.12 3.69 7.94
N GLY A 387 6.00 4.29 8.75
CA GLY A 387 7.27 3.70 9.13
C GLY A 387 7.10 2.35 9.84
N LEU A 388 6.26 2.29 10.87
CA LEU A 388 6.02 1.07 11.64
C LEU A 388 5.44 -0.04 10.76
N LEU A 389 4.46 0.29 9.91
CA LEU A 389 3.84 -0.68 9.02
C LEU A 389 4.86 -1.28 8.06
N GLY A 390 5.67 -0.43 7.42
CA GLY A 390 6.76 -0.87 6.56
C GLY A 390 7.71 -1.82 7.27
N ALA A 391 8.08 -1.54 8.52
CA ALA A 391 9.03 -2.37 9.27
C ALA A 391 8.49 -3.77 9.56
N VAL A 392 7.23 -3.81 10.01
CA VAL A 392 6.58 -5.03 10.45
C VAL A 392 6.15 -5.88 9.26
N SER A 393 5.82 -5.27 8.10
CA SER A 393 5.41 -6.00 6.90
C SER A 393 6.57 -6.44 6.02
N PHE A 394 7.59 -5.60 5.84
CA PHE A 394 8.61 -5.77 4.81
C PHE A 394 9.40 -7.08 4.93
N TRP A 395 10.06 -7.32 6.06
CA TRP A 395 10.80 -8.58 6.21
C TRP A 395 9.92 -9.82 6.06
N PRO A 396 8.82 -9.98 6.81
CA PRO A 396 8.05 -11.22 6.74
C PRO A 396 7.36 -11.41 5.38
N LEU A 397 6.64 -10.40 4.88
CA LEU A 397 5.79 -10.53 3.67
C LEU A 397 6.57 -10.36 2.36
N THR A 398 7.58 -9.50 2.34
CA THR A 398 8.27 -9.12 1.09
C THR A 398 9.53 -9.93 0.87
N VAL A 399 10.18 -10.38 1.96
CA VAL A 399 11.47 -11.07 1.87
C VAL A 399 11.39 -12.52 2.35
N TYR A 400 11.04 -12.75 3.62
CA TYR A 400 11.07 -14.06 4.25
C TYR A 400 10.16 -15.07 3.57
N PHE A 401 8.86 -14.80 3.46
CA PHE A 401 7.93 -15.75 2.89
C PHE A 401 8.23 -16.05 1.41
N PRO A 402 8.50 -15.08 0.51
CA PRO A 402 8.89 -15.39 -0.87
C PRO A 402 10.16 -16.23 -0.95
N VAL A 403 11.19 -15.93 -0.14
CA VAL A 403 12.44 -16.70 -0.10
C VAL A 403 12.21 -18.13 0.41
N GLU A 404 11.46 -18.30 1.50
CA GLU A 404 11.19 -19.62 2.07
C GLU A 404 10.32 -20.46 1.13
N MET A 405 9.28 -19.87 0.53
CA MET A 405 8.44 -20.55 -0.45
C MET A 405 9.29 -21.00 -1.64
N TYR A 406 10.19 -20.14 -2.13
CA TYR A 406 11.10 -20.49 -3.22
C TYR A 406 12.02 -21.66 -2.89
N ILE A 407 12.65 -21.63 -1.70
CA ILE A 407 13.53 -22.70 -1.23
C ILE A 407 12.77 -24.03 -1.14
N ALA A 408 11.56 -23.99 -0.58
CA ALA A 408 10.72 -25.17 -0.41
C ALA A 408 10.26 -25.75 -1.76
N GLN A 409 9.71 -24.90 -2.63
CA GLN A 409 9.13 -25.32 -3.91
C GLN A 409 10.19 -25.81 -4.90
N ARG A 410 11.36 -25.16 -4.96
CA ARG A 410 12.45 -25.53 -5.87
C ARG A 410 13.43 -26.55 -5.29
N GLY A 411 13.19 -27.01 -4.06
CA GLY A 411 14.07 -27.98 -3.39
C GLY A 411 15.52 -27.50 -3.31
N VAL A 412 15.75 -26.21 -3.06
CA VAL A 412 17.11 -25.64 -3.07
C VAL A 412 17.95 -26.32 -2.00
N ARG A 413 19.01 -27.02 -2.42
CA ARG A 413 19.86 -27.82 -1.52
C ARG A 413 20.44 -26.96 -0.40
N ARG A 414 20.19 -27.36 0.85
CA ARG A 414 20.76 -26.72 2.04
C ARG A 414 22.29 -26.71 1.94
N GLY A 415 22.91 -25.58 2.30
CA GLY A 415 24.36 -25.38 2.19
C GLY A 415 24.88 -25.08 0.78
N SER A 416 24.04 -25.09 -0.26
CA SER A 416 24.45 -24.55 -1.57
C SER A 416 24.70 -23.04 -1.50
N ALA A 417 25.55 -22.51 -2.38
CA ALA A 417 25.82 -21.07 -2.48
C ALA A 417 24.51 -20.26 -2.66
N ARG A 418 23.56 -20.79 -3.45
CA ARG A 418 22.24 -20.18 -3.64
C ARG A 418 21.43 -20.14 -2.37
N TRP A 419 21.39 -21.25 -1.62
CA TRP A 419 20.69 -21.31 -0.33
C TRP A 419 21.29 -20.33 0.67
N LEU A 420 22.63 -20.27 0.75
CA LEU A 420 23.34 -19.34 1.64
C LEU A 420 23.05 -17.88 1.26
N CYS A 421 23.12 -17.53 -0.03
CA CYS A 421 22.81 -16.19 -0.52
C CYS A 421 21.38 -15.75 -0.16
N LEU A 422 20.39 -16.63 -0.37
CA LEU A 422 19.00 -16.36 -0.02
C LEU A 422 18.80 -16.17 1.50
N LYS A 423 19.49 -16.96 2.33
CA LYS A 423 19.43 -16.83 3.78
C LYS A 423 20.12 -15.56 4.28
N VAL A 424 21.27 -15.20 3.70
CA VAL A 424 21.99 -13.95 4.02
C VAL A 424 21.14 -12.74 3.64
N LEU A 425 20.53 -12.74 2.45
CA LEU A 425 19.60 -11.69 2.02
C LEU A 425 18.44 -11.52 3.02
N SER A 426 17.79 -12.63 3.40
CA SER A 426 16.68 -12.60 4.36
C SER A 426 17.14 -12.12 5.75
N ALA A 427 18.30 -12.55 6.22
CA ALA A 427 18.86 -12.12 7.51
C ALA A 427 19.25 -10.63 7.52
N ALA A 428 19.88 -10.14 6.44
CA ALA A 428 20.22 -8.73 6.31
C ALA A 428 18.96 -7.85 6.32
N CYS A 429 17.92 -8.24 5.57
CA CYS A 429 16.64 -7.52 5.57
C CYS A 429 15.93 -7.59 6.93
N LEU A 430 16.09 -8.68 7.69
CA LEU A 430 15.56 -8.78 9.07
C LEU A 430 16.21 -7.75 9.98
N VAL A 431 17.55 -7.68 9.97
CA VAL A 431 18.30 -6.73 10.79
C VAL A 431 17.88 -5.30 10.49
N VAL A 432 17.77 -4.95 9.20
CA VAL A 432 17.31 -3.62 8.80
C VAL A 432 15.87 -3.37 9.29
N SER A 433 14.96 -4.33 9.11
CA SER A 433 13.56 -4.19 9.55
C SER A 433 13.43 -4.03 11.06
N VAL A 434 14.21 -4.76 11.85
CA VAL A 434 14.22 -4.67 13.32
C VAL A 434 14.77 -3.32 13.79
N ALA A 435 15.92 -2.89 13.25
CA ALA A 435 16.51 -1.59 13.58
C ALA A 435 15.56 -0.43 13.26
N ALA A 436 14.84 -0.59 12.16
CA ALA A 436 13.92 0.39 11.63
C ALA A 436 12.60 0.40 12.41
N ALA A 437 12.02 -0.76 12.76
CA ALA A 437 10.88 -0.86 13.68
C ALA A 437 11.18 -0.21 15.04
N ALA A 438 12.37 -0.45 15.59
CA ALA A 438 12.81 0.19 16.84
C ALA A 438 12.87 1.73 16.70
N GLY A 439 13.31 2.23 15.54
CA GLY A 439 13.32 3.66 15.23
C GLY A 439 11.92 4.27 15.25
N SER A 440 10.98 3.66 14.52
CA SER A 440 9.60 4.15 14.46
C SER A 440 8.88 4.07 15.81
N ILE A 441 9.07 3.01 16.60
CA ILE A 441 8.46 2.90 17.93
C ILE A 441 8.94 4.02 18.86
N ALA A 442 10.22 4.35 18.81
CA ALA A 442 10.76 5.42 19.65
C ALA A 442 10.21 6.79 19.27
N ASP A 443 10.08 7.08 17.98
CA ASP A 443 9.45 8.31 17.50
C ASP A 443 7.99 8.41 17.96
N VAL A 444 7.22 7.31 17.90
CA VAL A 444 5.84 7.27 18.44
C VAL A 444 5.83 7.55 19.95
N VAL A 445 6.73 6.92 20.72
CA VAL A 445 6.81 7.12 22.17
C VAL A 445 7.17 8.56 22.51
N ASP A 446 8.11 9.17 21.79
CA ASP A 446 8.48 10.56 22.01
C ASP A 446 7.37 11.53 21.61
N ALA A 447 6.68 11.27 20.50
CA ALA A 447 5.53 12.06 20.07
C ALA A 447 4.37 11.99 21.09
N LEU A 448 4.12 10.81 21.67
CA LEU A 448 3.09 10.59 22.70
C LEU A 448 3.36 11.32 24.02
N LYS A 449 4.62 11.63 24.36
CA LYS A 449 4.94 12.39 25.58
C LYS A 449 4.40 13.83 25.53
N VAL A 450 4.32 14.40 24.33
CA VAL A 450 3.94 15.81 24.11
C VAL A 450 2.50 15.91 23.62
N TYR A 451 1.99 14.88 22.94
CA TYR A 451 0.67 14.90 22.35
C TYR A 451 -0.45 14.72 23.38
N ARG A 452 -1.42 15.64 23.35
CA ARG A 452 -2.67 15.54 24.11
C ARG A 452 -3.80 15.18 23.16
N PRO A 453 -4.27 13.91 23.15
CA PRO A 453 -5.36 13.53 22.28
C PRO A 453 -6.62 14.34 22.63
N PHE A 454 -7.35 14.75 21.60
CA PHE A 454 -8.60 15.52 21.70
C PHE A 454 -8.52 16.92 22.33
N SER A 455 -7.33 17.49 22.56
CA SER A 455 -7.22 18.91 22.89
C SER A 455 -7.35 19.76 21.62
N GLY A 456 -8.38 20.60 21.57
CA GLY A 456 -8.71 21.47 20.44
C GLY A 456 -7.78 22.67 20.27
#